data_AF-A0A7X7ZRK8-F1
#
_entry.id   AF-A0A7X7ZRK8-F1
#
_cell.length_a   1.000
_cell.length_b   1.000
_cell.length_c   1.000
_cell.angle_alpha   90.00
_cell.angle_beta   90.00
_cell.angle_gamma   90.00
#
_symmetry.space_group_name_H-M   'P 1'
#
loop_
_entity.id
_entity.type
_entity.pdbx_description
1 polymer ?
#
loop_
_entity_poly.entity_id
_entity_poly.type
_entity_poly.pdbx_seq_one_letter_code
_entity_poly.pdbx_strand_id
1 'polypeptide(L)'
;FFYLDPPYYTKEHIYEREDANAFNQHEELVEALKQIKGKFLLSYNNDPYIKQLYDGCIIDEVETQYSVSGAFQTEIELLIRNY
;
A
#
# COMPACT_ATOMS: atom_id res chain seq x y z
N PHE A 1 -16.37 2.45 -6.17
CA PHE A 1 -15.51 2.29 -5.00
C PHE A 1 -14.45 1.28 -5.38
N PHE A 2 -13.19 1.57 -5.06
CA PHE A 2 -12.04 0.73 -5.42
C PHE A 2 -11.29 0.35 -4.14
N TYR A 3 -10.95 -0.93 -4.02
CA TYR A 3 -9.98 -1.41 -3.04
C TYR A 3 -8.70 -1.77 -3.78
N LEU A 4 -7.56 -1.33 -3.25
CA LEU A 4 -6.25 -1.53 -3.85
C LEU A 4 -5.31 -2.13 -2.83
N ASP A 5 -4.52 -3.11 -3.28
CA ASP A 5 -3.53 -3.82 -2.49
C ASP A 5 -2.30 -4.11 -3.38
N PRO A 6 -1.50 -3.07 -3.71
CA PRO A 6 -0.35 -3.20 -4.60
C PRO A 6 0.82 -3.91 -3.90
N PRO A 7 1.86 -4.34 -4.64
CA PRO A 7 3.12 -4.75 -4.02
C PRO A 7 3.65 -3.67 -3.07
N TYR A 8 3.97 -4.06 -1.84
CA TYR A 8 4.39 -3.13 -0.79
C TYR A 8 5.82 -2.61 -1.05
N TYR A 9 6.03 -1.33 -0.77
CA TYR A 9 7.32 -0.65 -0.97
C TYR A 9 8.45 -1.36 -0.24
N THR A 10 9.57 -1.59 -0.93
CA THR A 10 10.75 -2.37 -0.50
C THR A 10 10.51 -3.86 -0.25
N LYS A 11 9.25 -4.32 -0.36
CA LYS A 11 8.82 -5.71 -0.20
C LYS A 11 8.25 -6.28 -1.50
N GLU A 12 8.49 -5.62 -2.64
CA GLU A 12 7.95 -6.00 -3.95
C GLU A 12 8.39 -7.41 -4.37
N HIS A 13 9.63 -7.76 -4.03
CA HIS A 13 10.24 -9.07 -4.30
C HIS A 13 9.51 -10.27 -3.65
N ILE A 14 8.69 -10.05 -2.62
CA ILE A 14 7.90 -11.09 -1.95
C ILE A 14 6.69 -11.50 -2.80
N TYR A 15 6.22 -10.60 -3.64
CA TYR A 15 5.14 -10.87 -4.57
C TYR A 15 5.76 -11.61 -5.76
N GLU A 16 5.92 -12.94 -5.69
CA GLU A 16 6.43 -13.74 -6.81
C GLU A 16 5.45 -13.73 -7.99
N ARG A 17 5.54 -12.69 -8.82
CA ARG A 17 4.89 -12.61 -10.13
C ARG A 17 5.90 -12.12 -11.15
N GLU A 18 5.81 -12.60 -12.38
CA GLU A 18 6.72 -12.20 -13.47
C GLU A 18 6.73 -10.66 -13.69
N ASP A 19 5.73 -9.93 -13.19
CA ASP A 19 5.56 -8.48 -13.23
C ASP A 19 5.91 -7.74 -11.91
N ALA A 20 6.22 -8.42 -10.81
CA ALA A 20 6.45 -7.75 -9.52
C ALA A 20 7.81 -7.03 -9.44
N ASN A 21 8.80 -7.48 -10.21
CA ASN A 21 10.04 -6.72 -10.46
C ASN A 21 9.81 -5.43 -11.27
N ALA A 22 8.57 -5.19 -11.77
CA ALA A 22 8.21 -4.02 -12.56
C ALA A 22 7.31 -3.03 -11.81
N PHE A 23 6.83 -3.33 -10.59
CA PHE A 23 6.01 -2.38 -9.82
C PHE A 23 6.90 -1.34 -9.11
N ASN A 24 7.54 -0.49 -9.92
CA ASN A 24 8.31 0.67 -9.47
C ASN A 24 7.48 1.98 -9.61
N GLN A 25 6.19 1.83 -9.85
CA GLN A 25 5.28 2.91 -10.26
C GLN A 25 4.40 3.40 -9.10
N HIS A 26 4.91 3.34 -7.86
CA HIS A 26 4.20 3.83 -6.68
C HIS A 26 3.73 5.28 -6.87
N GLU A 27 4.58 6.12 -7.47
CA GLU A 27 4.25 7.51 -7.81
C GLU A 27 3.14 7.61 -8.86
N GLU A 28 3.15 6.79 -9.91
CA GLU A 28 2.10 6.81 -10.94
C GLU A 28 0.74 6.37 -10.35
N LEU A 29 0.75 5.38 -9.45
CA LEU A 29 -0.46 4.94 -8.74
C LEU A 29 -1.04 6.08 -7.90
N VAL A 30 -0.18 6.79 -7.16
CA VAL A 30 -0.58 7.96 -6.36
C VAL A 30 -1.21 9.02 -7.24
N GLU A 31 -0.59 9.37 -8.36
CA GLU A 31 -1.10 10.38 -9.28
C GLU A 31 -2.47 9.98 -9.86
N ALA A 32 -2.63 8.71 -10.24
CA ALA A 32 -3.92 8.19 -10.69
C ALA A 32 -5.00 8.27 -9.60
N LEU A 33 -4.66 7.92 -8.36
CA LEU A 33 -5.58 7.96 -7.22
C LEU A 33 -5.90 9.39 -6.76
N LYS A 34 -4.98 10.36 -6.89
CA LYS A 34 -5.26 11.77 -6.62
C LYS A 34 -6.28 12.36 -7.59
N GLN A 35 -6.32 11.87 -8.84
CA GLN A 35 -7.25 12.33 -9.88
C GLN A 35 -8.53 11.48 -9.98
N ILE A 36 -8.66 10.42 -9.17
CA ILE A 36 -9.78 9.50 -9.29
C ILE A 36 -11.09 10.18 -8.86
N LYS A 37 -12.12 10.09 -9.70
CA LYS A 37 -13.46 10.61 -9.36
C LYS A 37 -14.23 9.74 -8.37
N GLY A 38 -13.77 8.51 -8.17
CA GLY A 38 -14.38 7.53 -7.29
C GLY A 38 -13.80 7.55 -5.88
N LYS A 39 -14.44 6.81 -4.97
CA LYS A 39 -13.87 6.51 -3.65
C LYS A 39 -12.85 5.38 -3.74
N PHE A 40 -11.73 5.48 -3.01
CA PHE A 40 -10.76 4.42 -2.88
C PHE A 40 -10.36 4.13 -1.43
N LEU A 41 -10.00 2.88 -1.17
CA LEU A 41 -9.29 2.41 0.01
C LEU A 41 -8.07 1.62 -0.46
N LEU A 42 -6.90 1.94 0.08
CA LEU A 42 -5.62 1.36 -0.28
C LEU A 42 -4.94 0.80 0.96
N SER A 43 -4.50 -0.45 0.92
CA SER A 43 -3.59 -1.04 1.93
C SER A 43 -2.13 -0.89 1.50
N TYR A 44 -1.26 -0.66 2.46
CA TYR A 44 0.18 -0.45 2.23
C TYR A 44 1.01 -0.73 3.49
N ASN A 45 2.33 -1.00 3.36
CA ASN A 45 3.22 -1.06 4.52
C ASN A 45 3.45 0.32 5.18
N ASN A 46 3.69 0.33 6.49
CA ASN A 46 4.01 1.54 7.24
C ASN A 46 5.45 2.03 6.94
N ASP A 47 5.57 2.84 5.90
CA ASP A 47 6.82 3.49 5.49
C ASP A 47 6.65 5.02 5.41
N PRO A 48 7.63 5.82 5.89
CA PRO A 48 7.59 7.28 5.78
C PRO A 48 7.43 7.81 4.34
N TYR A 49 8.04 7.15 3.35
CA TYR A 49 7.93 7.54 1.94
C TYR A 49 6.48 7.42 1.45
N ILE A 50 5.79 6.34 1.83
CA ILE A 50 4.40 6.10 1.46
C ILE A 50 3.47 7.12 2.10
N LYS A 51 3.67 7.41 3.39
CA LYS A 51 2.92 8.48 4.08
C LYS A 51 3.08 9.81 3.37
N GLN A 52 4.29 10.14 2.92
CA GLN A 52 4.56 11.36 2.17
C GLN A 52 3.87 11.39 0.80
N LEU A 53 3.89 10.28 0.05
CA LEU A 53 3.26 10.22 -1.27
C LEU A 53 1.75 10.49 -1.21
N TYR A 54 1.09 9.95 -0.19
CA TYR A 54 -0.34 10.08 0.04
C TYR A 54 -0.73 11.23 0.96
N ASP A 55 0.13 12.25 1.11
CA ASP A 55 -0.22 13.47 1.84
C ASP A 55 -1.54 14.08 1.32
N GLY A 56 -2.39 14.51 2.26
CA GLY A 56 -3.75 14.97 1.97
C GLY A 56 -4.82 13.88 1.90
N CYS A 57 -4.47 12.60 1.96
CA CYS A 57 -5.43 11.50 2.19
C CYS A 57 -5.66 11.26 3.69
N ILE A 58 -6.72 10.52 4.03
CA ILE A 58 -6.89 9.98 5.38
C ILE A 58 -6.04 8.72 5.49
N ILE A 59 -5.18 8.65 6.50
CA ILE A 59 -4.27 7.52 6.75
C ILE A 59 -4.53 6.99 8.16
N ASP A 60 -4.97 5.74 8.24
CA ASP A 60 -5.19 5.01 9.48
C ASP A 60 -4.08 3.95 9.64
N GLU A 61 -3.39 3.90 10.78
CA GLU A 61 -2.43 2.83 11.10
C GLU A 61 -3.17 1.67 11.75
N VAL A 62 -2.94 0.46 11.25
CA VAL A 62 -3.56 -0.77 11.76
C VAL A 62 -2.49 -1.80 12.09
N GLU A 63 -2.66 -2.47 13.23
CA GLU A 63 -1.81 -3.60 13.60
C GLU A 63 -2.26 -4.85 12.84
N THR A 64 -1.36 -5.46 12.08
CA THR A 64 -1.62 -6.69 11.32
C THR A 64 -0.69 -7.80 11.80
N GLN A 65 -1.25 -9.00 11.95
CA GLN A 65 -0.47 -10.21 12.21
C GLN A 65 -0.21 -10.96 10.92
N TYR A 66 1.05 -11.01 10.51
CA TYR A 66 1.52 -11.86 9.43
C TYR A 66 1.91 -13.24 9.96
N SER A 67 1.57 -14.28 9.20
CA SER A 67 2.01 -15.66 9.46
C SER A 67 2.92 -16.21 8.35
N VAL A 68 3.37 -15.34 7.43
CA VAL A 68 4.26 -15.72 6.33
C VAL A 68 5.57 -16.25 6.94
N SER A 69 6.01 -17.44 6.51
CA SER A 69 7.12 -18.25 7.05
C SER A 69 6.86 -19.11 8.30
N GLY A 70 5.61 -19.20 8.77
CA GLY A 70 5.24 -20.07 9.89
C GLY A 70 5.55 -19.52 11.28
N ALA A 71 6.03 -18.27 11.36
CA ALA A 71 6.13 -17.47 12.58
C ALA A 71 5.10 -16.33 12.53
N PHE A 72 4.55 -15.97 13.70
CA PHE A 72 3.71 -14.77 13.81
C PHE A 72 4.61 -13.53 13.92
N GLN A 73 4.42 -12.59 13.01
CA GLN A 73 5.06 -11.29 13.05
C GLN A 73 3.97 -10.21 13.06
N THR A 74 3.98 -9.37 14.09
CA THR A 74 3.13 -8.19 14.14
C THR A 74 3.82 -7.05 13.40
N GLU A 75 3.14 -6.48 12.41
CA GLU A 75 3.59 -5.32 11.64
C GLU A 75 2.49 -4.25 11.66
N ILE A 76 2.86 -3.01 11.35
CA ILE A 76 1.89 -1.93 11.14
C ILE A 76 1.68 -1.75 9.65
N GLU A 77 0.42 -1.70 9.25
CA GLU A 77 -0.02 -1.33 7.91
C GLU A 77 -0.76 0.00 7.90
N LEU A 78 -0.84 0.59 6.72
CA LEU A 78 -1.56 1.81 6.44
C LEU A 78 -2.82 1.49 5.66
N LEU A 79 -3.96 2.02 6.13
CA LEU A 79 -5.18 2.13 5.35
C LEU A 79 -5.33 3.58 4.90
N ILE A 80 -5.26 3.79 3.58
CA ILE A 80 -5.23 5.11 2.96
C ILE A 80 -6.51 5.30 2.13
N ARG A 81 -7.23 6.40 2.35
CA ARG A 81 -8.53 6.67 1.67
C ARG A 81 -8.81 8.15 1.41
N ASN A 82 -9.70 8.40 0.45
CA ASN A 82 -10.14 9.76 0.07
C ASN A 82 -11.56 10.14 0.55
N TYR A 83 -12.08 9.48 1.58
CA TYR A 83 -13.43 9.72 2.15
C TYR A 83 -13.49 9.38 3.63
#